data_AF-A0A1C6J9T5-F1
#
_entry.id   AF-A0A1C6J9T5-F1
#
_cell.length_a   1.000
_cell.length_b   1.000
_cell.length_c   1.000
_cell.angle_alpha   90.00
_cell.angle_beta   90.00
_cell.angle_gamma   90.00
#
_symmetry.space_group_name_H-M   'P 1'
#
loop_
_entity.id
_entity.type
_entity.pdbx_description
1 polymer ?
#
loop_
_entity_poly.entity_id
_entity_poly.type
_entity_poly.pdbx_seq_one_letter_code
_entity_poly.pdbx_strand_id
1 'polypeptide(L)'
;MDDNRRYEAFVRNRITELREQKGVSEHRMSLELGKSGSYIRSITNGISMPSLRELFNIMEYFDLTPTLFFAPMDDPDSLRGIIGKKLLALPDEDLEKVAVFLDWIRK
;
A
#
# COMPACT_ATOMS: atom_id res chain seq x y z
N MET A 1 8.85 -5.86 18.05
CA MET A 1 7.48 -6.43 18.17
C MET A 1 6.39 -5.42 17.86
N ASP A 2 6.65 -4.11 17.96
CA ASP A 2 5.65 -3.06 17.73
C ASP A 2 5.35 -2.83 16.22
N ASP A 3 6.37 -2.96 15.36
CA ASP A 3 6.24 -2.65 13.93
C ASP A 3 5.29 -3.59 13.17
N ASN A 4 5.28 -4.90 13.48
CA ASN A 4 4.38 -5.84 12.81
C ASN A 4 2.91 -5.50 13.07
N ARG A 5 2.55 -5.09 14.29
CA ARG A 5 1.19 -4.66 14.62
C ARG A 5 0.81 -3.39 13.86
N ARG A 6 1.76 -2.45 13.71
CA ARG A 6 1.58 -1.25 12.89
C ARG A 6 1.36 -1.59 11.42
N TYR A 7 2.11 -2.53 10.84
CA TYR A 7 1.93 -2.95 9.44
C TYR A 7 0.61 -3.69 9.21
N GLU A 8 0.21 -4.57 10.14
CA GLU A 8 -1.10 -5.22 10.08
C GLU A 8 -2.24 -4.19 10.15
N ALA A 9 -2.15 -3.23 11.08
CA ALA A 9 -3.12 -2.15 11.19
C ALA A 9 -3.18 -1.30 9.91
N PHE A 10 -2.03 -0.98 9.31
CA PHE A 10 -1.97 -0.27 8.03
C PHE A 10 -2.73 -1.01 6.94
N VAL A 11 -2.45 -2.31 6.73
CA VAL A 11 -3.10 -3.09 5.67
C VAL A 11 -4.62 -3.10 5.85
N ARG A 12 -5.11 -3.29 7.08
CA ARG A 12 -6.55 -3.31 7.39
C ARG A 12 -7.19 -1.96 7.12
N ASN A 13 -6.58 -0.88 7.60
CA ASN A 13 -7.08 0.48 7.42
C ASN A 13 -7.07 0.88 5.94
N ARG A 14 -6.01 0.51 5.20
CA ARG A 14 -5.88 0.79 3.77
C ARG A 14 -6.95 0.08 2.95
N ILE A 15 -7.28 -1.18 3.28
CA ILE A 15 -8.37 -1.91 2.64
C ILE A 15 -9.72 -1.23 2.89
N THR A 16 -9.99 -0.79 4.13
CA THR A 16 -11.21 -0.05 4.48
C THR A 16 -11.31 1.26 3.69
N GLU A 17 -10.23 2.04 3.66
CA GLU A 17 -10.17 3.33 2.95
C GLU A 17 -10.46 3.16 1.44
N LEU A 18 -9.76 2.25 0.78
CA LEU A 18 -9.92 2.00 -0.66
C LEU A 18 -11.32 1.48 -1.00
N ARG A 19 -11.86 0.60 -0.15
CA ARG A 19 -13.23 0.09 -0.26
C ARG A 19 -14.25 1.23 -0.22
N GLU A 20 -14.09 2.15 0.73
CA GLU A 20 -15.00 3.28 0.94
C GLU A 20 -14.90 4.29 -0.21
N GLN A 21 -13.69 4.58 -0.70
CA GLN A 21 -13.47 5.40 -1.90
C GLN A 21 -14.14 4.80 -3.14
N LYS A 22 -14.10 3.47 -3.29
CA LYS A 22 -14.78 2.75 -4.37
C LYS A 22 -16.30 2.59 -4.15
N GLY A 23 -16.83 2.95 -2.97
CA GLY A 23 -18.25 2.84 -2.64
C GLY A 23 -18.76 1.40 -2.49
N VAL A 24 -17.90 0.46 -2.10
CA VAL A 24 -18.25 -0.97 -2.01
C VAL A 24 -18.40 -1.40 -0.54
N SER A 25 -19.36 -2.28 -0.23
CA SER A 25 -19.47 -2.85 1.13
C SER A 25 -18.48 -4.00 1.34
N GLU A 26 -18.11 -4.30 2.59
CA GLU A 26 -17.20 -5.42 2.89
C GLU A 26 -17.75 -6.75 2.35
N HIS A 27 -19.07 -6.94 2.49
CA HIS A 27 -19.77 -8.12 2.00
C HIS A 27 -19.67 -8.22 0.47
N ARG A 28 -19.98 -7.14 -0.25
CA ARG A 28 -19.92 -7.11 -1.72
C ARG A 28 -18.50 -7.34 -2.22
N MET A 29 -17.52 -6.65 -1.66
CA MET A 29 -16.11 -6.82 -2.03
C MET A 29 -15.64 -8.26 -1.80
N SER A 30 -16.08 -8.90 -0.70
CA SER A 30 -15.73 -10.30 -0.44
C SER A 30 -16.24 -11.23 -1.54
N LEU A 31 -17.46 -11.02 -2.03
CA LEU A 31 -18.06 -11.81 -3.10
C LEU A 31 -17.38 -11.54 -4.46
N GLU A 32 -17.06 -10.28 -4.76
CA GLU A 32 -16.36 -9.91 -6.00
C GLU A 32 -14.93 -10.48 -6.07
N LEU A 33 -14.29 -10.70 -4.91
CA LEU A 33 -13.02 -11.42 -4.78
C LEU A 33 -13.15 -12.95 -4.81
N GLY A 34 -14.36 -13.49 -5.01
CA GLY A 34 -14.62 -14.93 -5.00
C GLY A 34 -14.44 -15.59 -3.63
N LYS A 35 -14.63 -14.84 -2.54
CA LYS A 35 -14.48 -15.31 -1.16
C LYS A 35 -15.83 -15.43 -0.45
N SER A 36 -15.83 -15.99 0.76
CA SER A 36 -17.02 -15.99 1.62
C SER A 36 -17.43 -14.56 1.95
N GLY A 37 -18.73 -14.31 2.09
CA GLY A 37 -19.27 -12.96 2.33
C GLY A 37 -18.81 -12.25 3.61
N SER A 38 -18.02 -12.91 4.46
CA SER A 38 -17.41 -12.36 5.68
C SER A 38 -15.91 -12.10 5.55
N TYR A 39 -15.28 -12.42 4.42
CA TYR A 39 -13.82 -12.42 4.26
C TYR A 39 -13.19 -11.05 4.52
N ILE A 40 -13.62 -10.00 3.81
CA ILE A 40 -13.08 -8.64 4.00
C ILE A 40 -13.40 -8.13 5.40
N ARG A 41 -14.61 -8.41 5.90
CA ARG A 41 -15.03 -8.04 7.26
C ARG A 41 -14.13 -8.66 8.34
N SER A 42 -13.69 -9.90 8.15
CA SER A 42 -12.76 -10.57 9.07
C SER A 42 -11.38 -9.88 9.07
N ILE A 43 -10.94 -9.39 7.91
CA ILE A 43 -9.68 -8.65 7.77
C ILE A 43 -9.79 -7.27 8.41
N THR A 44 -10.80 -6.47 8.05
CA THR A 44 -10.98 -5.09 8.53
C THR A 44 -11.21 -5.04 10.05
N ASN A 45 -11.91 -6.02 10.62
CA ASN A 45 -12.07 -6.16 12.08
C ASN A 45 -10.83 -6.76 12.78
N GLY A 46 -9.83 -7.18 12.03
CA GLY A 46 -8.59 -7.71 12.58
C GLY A 46 -8.64 -9.11 13.15
N ILE A 47 -9.67 -9.88 12.80
CA ILE A 47 -9.83 -11.29 13.16
C ILE A 47 -8.83 -12.15 12.37
N SER A 48 -8.53 -11.76 11.13
CA SER A 48 -7.59 -12.47 10.24
C SER A 48 -6.74 -11.51 9.42
N MET A 49 -5.64 -11.99 8.86
CA MET A 49 -4.88 -11.30 7.81
C MET A 49 -5.03 -12.03 6.47
N PRO A 50 -5.05 -11.31 5.34
CA PRO A 50 -4.94 -11.94 4.04
C PRO A 50 -3.60 -12.68 3.94
N SER A 51 -3.57 -13.81 3.23
CA SER A 51 -2.30 -14.37 2.78
C SER A 51 -1.64 -13.42 1.78
N LEU A 52 -0.34 -13.58 1.52
CA LEU A 52 0.36 -12.72 0.55
C LEU A 52 -0.29 -12.77 -0.85
N ARG A 53 -0.72 -13.95 -1.31
CA ARG A 53 -1.45 -14.10 -2.58
C ARG A 53 -2.76 -13.33 -2.56
N GLU A 54 -3.51 -13.41 -1.47
CA GLU A 54 -4.78 -12.70 -1.37
C GLU A 54 -4.59 -11.19 -1.24
N LEU A 55 -3.50 -10.74 -0.63
CA LEU A 55 -3.16 -9.33 -0.60
C LEU A 55 -2.92 -8.81 -2.03
N PHE A 56 -2.25 -9.57 -2.89
CA PHE A 56 -2.11 -9.21 -4.31
C PHE A 56 -3.45 -9.17 -5.04
N ASN A 57 -4.33 -10.15 -4.83
CA ASN A 57 -5.69 -10.12 -5.41
C ASN A 57 -6.48 -8.88 -4.96
N ILE A 58 -6.33 -8.48 -3.68
CA ILE A 58 -6.96 -7.27 -3.14
C ILE A 58 -6.38 -6.02 -3.82
N MET A 59 -5.07 -5.95 -4.01
CA MET A 59 -4.43 -4.83 -4.73
C MET A 59 -4.90 -4.75 -6.18
N GLU A 60 -4.96 -5.88 -6.88
CA GLU A 60 -5.46 -5.99 -8.26
C GLU A 60 -6.93 -5.56 -8.36
N TYR A 61 -7.77 -5.93 -7.39
CA TYR A 61 -9.16 -5.47 -7.34
C TYR A 61 -9.32 -3.94 -7.29
N PHE A 62 -8.30 -3.22 -6.80
CA PHE A 62 -8.25 -1.75 -6.79
C PHE A 62 -7.39 -1.17 -7.92
N ASP A 63 -6.91 -1.98 -8.86
CA ASP A 63 -5.97 -1.59 -9.92
C ASP A 63 -4.68 -0.97 -9.36
N LEU A 64 -4.21 -1.46 -8.20
CA LEU A 64 -3.01 -0.97 -7.52
C LEU A 64 -1.85 -1.96 -7.65
N THR A 65 -0.65 -1.41 -7.78
CA THR A 65 0.60 -2.17 -7.55
C THR A 65 0.93 -2.21 -6.06
N PRO A 66 1.80 -3.14 -5.60
CA PRO A 66 2.27 -3.14 -4.21
C PRO A 66 2.86 -1.80 -3.77
N THR A 67 3.63 -1.14 -4.65
CA THR A 67 4.21 0.18 -4.37
C THR A 67 3.13 1.23 -4.08
N LEU A 68 2.08 1.29 -4.89
CA LEU A 68 0.98 2.26 -4.68
C LEU A 68 0.12 1.92 -3.46
N PHE A 69 -0.04 0.63 -3.17
CA PHE A 69 -0.78 0.19 -2.00
C PHE A 69 -0.09 0.64 -0.69
N PHE A 70 1.24 0.50 -0.61
CA PHE A 70 2.03 0.81 0.58
C PHE A 70 2.59 2.23 0.64
N ALA A 71 2.48 3.04 -0.43
CA ALA A 71 3.00 4.41 -0.47
C ALA A 71 2.62 5.28 0.76
N PRO A 72 1.40 5.20 1.34
CA PRO A 72 1.08 6.00 2.54
C PRO A 72 1.78 5.55 3.83
N MET A 73 2.47 4.40 3.85
CA MET A 73 3.34 4.02 4.97
C MET A 73 4.66 4.77 4.98
N ASP A 74 5.07 5.33 3.85
CA ASP A 74 6.26 6.18 3.83
C ASP A 74 5.99 7.35 4.75
N ASP A 75 6.74 7.41 5.84
CA ASP A 75 6.68 8.53 6.76
C ASP A 75 7.03 9.79 5.95
N PRO A 76 6.07 10.70 5.72
CA PRO A 76 6.29 11.86 4.88
C PRO A 76 7.34 12.81 5.46
N ASP A 77 7.63 12.68 6.75
CA ASP A 77 8.63 13.47 7.49
C ASP A 77 9.96 12.72 7.64
N SER A 78 10.01 11.43 7.30
CA SER A 78 11.28 10.72 7.19
C SER A 78 12.11 11.24 6.01
N LEU A 79 13.44 11.20 6.13
CA LEU A 79 14.31 11.57 5.01
C LEU A 79 13.99 10.80 3.73
N ARG A 80 13.59 9.52 3.84
CA ARG A 80 13.18 8.70 2.70
C ARG A 80 11.87 9.18 2.07
N GLY A 81 10.87 9.54 2.87
CA GLY A 81 9.60 10.09 2.38
C GLY A 81 9.75 11.49 1.79
N ILE A 82 10.53 12.37 2.42
CA ILE A 82 10.85 13.71 1.92
C ILE A 82 11.58 13.61 0.57
N ILE A 83 12.61 12.77 0.48
CA ILE A 83 13.35 12.53 -0.76
C ILE A 83 12.41 11.91 -1.80
N GLY A 84 11.66 10.87 -1.46
CA GLY A 84 10.72 10.21 -2.38
C GLY A 84 9.72 11.18 -3.00
N LYS A 85 9.09 12.06 -2.20
CA LYS A 85 8.19 13.11 -2.70
C LYS A 85 8.89 14.10 -3.63
N LYS A 86 10.10 14.52 -3.29
CA LYS A 86 10.90 15.44 -4.14
C LYS A 86 11.25 14.78 -5.47
N LEU A 87 11.64 13.51 -5.46
CA LEU A 87 11.96 12.75 -6.68
C LEU A 87 10.73 12.57 -7.58
N LEU A 88 9.56 12.25 -7.02
CA LEU A 88 8.32 12.13 -7.79
C LEU A 88 7.90 13.42 -8.53
N ALA A 89 8.35 14.59 -8.05
CA ALA A 89 8.05 15.87 -8.67
C ALA A 89 9.06 16.27 -9.77
N LEU A 90 10.13 15.51 -9.97
CA LEU A 90 11.16 15.81 -10.95
C LEU A 90 10.84 15.17 -12.32
N PRO A 91 11.16 15.86 -13.44
CA PRO A 91 11.14 15.25 -14.77
C PRO A 91 12.28 14.23 -14.92
N ASP A 92 12.12 13.29 -15.85
CA ASP A 92 13.08 12.19 -16.06
C ASP A 92 14.53 12.67 -16.26
N GLU A 93 14.74 13.78 -16.98
CA GLU A 93 16.08 14.36 -17.19
C GLU A 93 16.79 14.74 -15.88
N ASP A 94 16.04 15.20 -14.88
CA ASP A 94 16.61 15.54 -13.58
C ASP A 94 16.78 14.30 -12.69
N LEU A 95 15.92 13.28 -12.86
CA LEU A 95 16.09 11.98 -12.19
C LEU A 95 17.37 11.26 -12.65
N GLU A 96 17.74 11.37 -13.93
CA GLU A 96 19.01 10.86 -14.45
C GLU A 96 20.22 11.49 -13.74
N LYS A 97 20.18 12.80 -13.50
CA LYS A 97 21.23 13.52 -12.76
C LYS A 97 21.31 13.05 -11.30
N VAL A 98 20.15 12.82 -10.67
CA VAL A 98 20.12 12.26 -9.30
C VAL A 98 20.72 10.85 -9.28
N ALA A 99 20.41 9.99 -10.26
CA ALA A 99 20.97 8.65 -10.33
C ALA A 99 22.51 8.66 -10.39
N VAL A 100 23.09 9.53 -11.22
CA VAL A 100 24.55 9.73 -11.30
C VAL A 100 25.14 10.18 -9.95
N PHE A 101 24.49 11.12 -9.27
CA PHE A 101 24.92 11.57 -7.95
C PHE A 101 24.87 10.44 -6.91
N LEU A 102 23.82 9.63 -6.91
CA LEU A 102 23.68 8.48 -6.01
C LEU A 102 24.79 7.45 -6.22
N ASP A 103 25.21 7.23 -7.47
CA ASP A 103 26.34 6.35 -7.79
C ASP A 103 27.68 6.91 -7.27
N TRP A 104 27.85 8.23 -7.24
CA TRP A 104 29.06 8.86 -6.71
C TRP A 104 29.22 8.70 -5.19
N ILE A 105 28.12 8.81 -4.44
CA ILE A 105 28.14 8.71 -2.97
C ILE A 105 28.12 7.27 -2.45
N ARG A 106 27.98 6.28 -3.34
CA ARG A 106 27.91 4.85 -3.00
C ARG A 106 29.27 4.20 -2.72
N LYS A 107 30.36 4.97 -2.71
CA LYS A 107 31.72 4.52 -2.40
C LYS A 107 31.93 4.21 -0.92
#